data_AF-A0A5E5QG70-F1
#
_entry.id   AF-A0A5E5QG70-F1
#
_cell.length_a   1.000
_cell.length_b   1.000
_cell.length_c   1.000
_cell.angle_alpha   90.00
_cell.angle_beta   90.00
_cell.angle_gamma   90.00
#
_symmetry.space_group_name_H-M   'P 1'
#
loop_
_entity.id
_entity.type
_entity.pdbx_description
1 polymer ?
#
loop_
_entity_poly.entity_id
_entity_poly.type
_entity_poly.pdbx_seq_one_letter_code
_entity_poly.pdbx_strand_id
1 'polypeptide(L)'
;MRVLILGVGNILWADEGFGVRTVEAINQQYEFDEDVVLMDGGTQGLYLIQHVQACDLLIVFDAIDYGLEPGTMKLIHDADVPKFMGAKKMSLHQTGFQEVLSTAELTGETPEHIFLIGVQPVELEDFGGSLRDKVKAQIQPAIEECLKYLDGYGIEYQKRTTPLEQYDGVNSPTIGLVDYEVNRPSEELACRKGDGRVLFDNSFEQRQSELVDTDCNTNIFVDGRKHFEGQQ
;
A
#
# COMPACT_ATOMS: atom_id res chain seq x y z
N MET A 1 1.87 -0.36 -26.16
CA MET A 1 2.82 -0.16 -25.05
C MET A 1 2.10 -0.67 -23.83
N ARG A 2 2.65 -1.68 -23.14
CA ARG A 2 1.95 -2.34 -22.04
C ARG A 2 2.10 -1.53 -20.76
N VAL A 3 0.97 -1.16 -20.15
CA VAL A 3 0.93 -0.34 -18.95
C VAL A 3 0.38 -1.16 -17.80
N LEU A 4 1.05 -1.08 -16.65
CA LEU A 4 0.54 -1.61 -15.38
C LEU A 4 0.29 -0.46 -14.40
N ILE A 5 -0.96 -0.31 -13.98
CA ILE A 5 -1.38 0.60 -12.91
C ILE A 5 -1.61 -0.23 -11.65
N LEU A 6 -0.71 -0.10 -10.69
CA LEU A 6 -0.60 -0.97 -9.52
C LEU A 6 -0.89 -0.21 -8.23
N GLY A 7 -1.84 -0.71 -7.46
CA GLY A 7 -2.12 -0.24 -6.11
C GLY A 7 -1.44 -1.15 -5.10
N VAL A 8 -0.50 -0.62 -4.32
CA VAL A 8 0.15 -1.36 -3.24
C VAL A 8 -0.40 -0.86 -1.90
N GLY A 9 -0.49 -1.76 -0.93
CA GLY A 9 -0.85 -1.42 0.43
C GLY A 9 -1.83 -2.39 1.08
N ASN A 10 -2.23 -2.06 2.30
CA ASN A 10 -3.11 -2.90 3.11
C ASN A 10 -4.39 -2.15 3.48
N ILE A 11 -5.50 -2.52 2.83
CA ILE A 11 -6.82 -1.90 3.05
C ILE A 11 -7.35 -2.05 4.48
N LEU A 12 -6.78 -2.97 5.27
CA LEU A 12 -7.16 -3.19 6.66
C LEU A 12 -6.41 -2.27 7.64
N TRP A 13 -5.41 -1.51 7.18
CA TRP A 13 -4.52 -0.70 8.02
C TRP A 13 -4.64 0.80 7.69
N ALA A 14 -5.82 1.36 7.94
CA ALA A 14 -6.13 2.78 7.71
C ALA A 14 -5.54 3.35 6.40
N ASP A 15 -4.60 4.30 6.48
CA ASP A 15 -4.04 4.97 5.31
C ASP A 15 -3.14 4.08 4.45
N GLU A 16 -2.67 2.92 4.95
CA GLU A 16 -1.97 1.92 4.12
C GLU A 16 -2.83 1.44 2.95
N GLY A 17 -4.16 1.58 3.02
CA GLY A 17 -5.04 1.22 1.92
C GLY A 17 -4.99 2.16 0.71
N PHE A 18 -4.31 3.31 0.79
CA PHE A 18 -4.40 4.37 -0.21
C PHE A 18 -4.16 3.89 -1.65
N GLY A 19 -3.11 3.10 -1.88
CA GLY A 19 -2.76 2.66 -3.22
C GLY A 19 -3.85 1.81 -3.86
N VAL A 20 -4.31 0.79 -3.13
CA VAL A 20 -5.41 -0.08 -3.56
C VAL A 20 -6.70 0.70 -3.78
N ARG A 21 -7.07 1.59 -2.85
CA ARG A 21 -8.29 2.43 -2.98
C ARG A 21 -8.23 3.39 -4.17
N THR A 22 -7.03 3.84 -4.54
CA THR A 22 -6.85 4.69 -5.72
C THR A 22 -7.09 3.90 -7.00
N VAL A 23 -6.53 2.69 -7.12
CA VAL A 23 -6.77 1.83 -8.29
C VAL A 23 -8.23 1.38 -8.40
N GLU A 24 -8.89 1.08 -7.27
CA GLU A 24 -10.34 0.85 -7.25
C GLU A 24 -11.11 2.03 -7.84
N ALA A 25 -10.78 3.26 -7.41
CA ALA A 25 -11.43 4.46 -7.88
C ALA A 25 -11.14 4.73 -9.36
N ILE A 26 -9.94 4.44 -9.86
CA ILE A 26 -9.63 4.53 -11.29
C ILE A 26 -10.52 3.55 -12.07
N ASN A 27 -10.58 2.28 -11.66
CA ASN A 27 -11.37 1.28 -12.37
C ASN A 27 -12.88 1.62 -12.40
N GLN A 28 -13.39 2.21 -11.32
CA GLN A 28 -14.78 2.67 -11.24
C GLN A 28 -15.07 3.86 -12.16
N GLN A 29 -14.10 4.75 -12.35
CA GLN A 29 -14.30 6.02 -13.06
C GLN A 29 -13.91 5.97 -14.54
N TYR A 30 -12.97 5.09 -14.91
CA TYR A 30 -12.35 5.08 -16.22
C TYR A 30 -12.28 3.68 -16.81
N GLU A 31 -12.35 3.62 -18.13
CA GLU A 31 -12.01 2.46 -18.93
C GLU A 31 -10.81 2.78 -19.81
N PHE A 32 -9.97 1.77 -20.03
CA PHE A 32 -8.74 1.85 -20.79
C PHE A 32 -8.74 0.77 -21.86
N ASP A 33 -7.86 0.93 -22.85
CA ASP A 33 -7.62 -0.10 -23.86
C ASP A 33 -6.96 -1.35 -23.26
N GLU A 34 -6.97 -2.44 -24.03
CA GLU A 34 -6.48 -3.77 -23.62
C GLU A 34 -5.00 -3.82 -23.19
N ASP A 35 -4.22 -2.82 -23.59
CA ASP A 35 -2.80 -2.66 -23.23
C ASP A 35 -2.59 -2.11 -21.81
N VAL A 36 -3.64 -1.66 -21.11
CA VAL A 36 -3.57 -1.09 -19.76
C VAL A 36 -4.20 -2.03 -18.75
N VAL A 37 -3.40 -2.51 -17.81
CA VAL A 37 -3.84 -3.40 -16.73
C VAL A 37 -3.91 -2.64 -15.41
N LEU A 38 -5.07 -2.67 -14.76
CA LEU A 38 -5.25 -2.18 -13.41
C LEU A 38 -5.18 -3.36 -12.43
N MET A 39 -4.39 -3.22 -11.37
CA MET A 39 -4.14 -4.32 -10.43
C MET A 39 -4.14 -3.84 -8.98
N ASP A 40 -4.90 -4.55 -8.14
CA ASP A 40 -4.71 -4.58 -6.69
C ASP A 40 -3.52 -5.48 -6.38
N GLY A 41 -2.38 -4.86 -6.06
CA GLY A 41 -1.16 -5.56 -5.67
C GLY A 41 -1.11 -5.93 -4.19
N GLY A 42 -2.00 -5.35 -3.37
CA GLY A 42 -2.06 -5.52 -1.93
C GLY A 42 -0.68 -5.52 -1.28
N THR A 43 -0.37 -6.62 -0.60
CA THR A 43 0.92 -6.86 0.09
C THR A 43 1.70 -8.05 -0.51
N GLN A 44 1.49 -8.33 -1.81
CA GLN A 44 1.96 -9.55 -2.47
C GLN A 44 3.49 -9.66 -2.66
N GLY A 45 4.25 -8.56 -2.56
CA GLY A 45 5.71 -8.58 -2.68
C GLY A 45 6.20 -9.24 -3.97
N LEU A 46 7.15 -10.19 -3.87
CA LEU A 46 7.75 -10.90 -5.02
C LEU A 46 6.74 -11.59 -5.96
N TYR A 47 5.52 -11.91 -5.53
CA TYR A 47 4.49 -12.42 -6.43
C TYR A 47 4.05 -11.41 -7.49
N LEU A 48 4.48 -10.15 -7.42
CA LEU A 48 4.20 -9.13 -8.44
C LEU A 48 5.25 -9.10 -9.56
N ILE A 49 6.35 -9.85 -9.44
CA ILE A 49 7.49 -9.75 -10.35
C ILE A 49 7.12 -10.00 -11.82
N GLN A 50 6.33 -11.04 -12.10
CA GLN A 50 5.93 -11.35 -13.47
C GLN A 50 5.06 -10.26 -14.10
N HIS A 51 4.31 -9.51 -13.28
CA HIS A 51 3.48 -8.40 -13.78
C HIS A 51 4.33 -7.17 -14.06
N VAL A 52 5.28 -6.87 -13.18
CA VAL A 52 6.25 -5.78 -13.37
C VAL A 52 7.11 -6.03 -14.60
N GLN A 53 7.68 -7.22 -14.76
CA GLN A 53 8.51 -7.57 -15.92
C GLN A 53 7.73 -7.62 -17.25
N ALA A 54 6.41 -7.80 -17.18
CA ALA A 54 5.56 -7.86 -18.38
C ALA A 54 5.06 -6.49 -18.85
N CYS A 55 5.37 -5.40 -18.16
CA CYS A 55 4.95 -4.05 -18.56
C CYS A 55 6.14 -3.20 -19.04
N ASP A 56 5.85 -2.26 -19.93
CA ASP A 56 6.83 -1.29 -20.42
C ASP A 56 6.77 -0.01 -19.56
N LEU A 57 5.56 0.32 -19.06
CA LEU A 57 5.26 1.45 -18.18
C LEU A 57 4.59 0.97 -16.89
N LEU A 58 5.22 1.24 -15.75
CA LEU A 58 4.71 0.91 -14.42
C LEU A 58 4.30 2.17 -13.66
N ILE A 59 3.03 2.26 -13.26
CA ILE A 59 2.52 3.31 -12.36
C ILE A 59 2.14 2.67 -11.03
N VAL A 60 2.66 3.19 -9.92
CA VAL A 60 2.48 2.64 -8.57
C VAL A 60 1.84 3.69 -7.67
N PHE A 61 0.80 3.29 -6.94
CA PHE A 61 0.23 4.06 -5.85
C PHE A 61 0.53 3.42 -4.50
N ASP A 62 0.96 4.22 -3.53
CA ASP A 62 1.28 3.73 -2.18
C ASP A 62 1.12 4.84 -1.10
N ALA A 63 0.90 4.45 0.15
CA ALA A 63 0.98 5.36 1.30
C ALA A 63 2.38 5.24 1.93
N ILE A 64 3.16 6.30 1.84
CA ILE A 64 4.57 6.28 2.24
C ILE A 64 4.82 7.34 3.31
N ASP A 65 5.40 6.93 4.44
CA ASP A 65 5.83 7.87 5.47
C ASP A 65 7.11 8.60 5.03
N TYR A 66 6.91 9.82 4.55
CA TYR A 66 7.98 10.71 4.15
C TYR A 66 8.50 11.58 5.31
N GLY A 67 7.89 11.54 6.50
CA GLY A 67 8.10 12.53 7.55
C GLY A 67 7.66 13.95 7.14
N LEU A 68 6.65 14.05 6.26
CA LEU A 68 6.07 15.30 5.79
C LEU A 68 4.71 15.55 6.44
N GLU A 69 4.07 16.66 6.08
CA GLU A 69 2.71 16.96 6.52
C GLU A 69 1.72 15.92 5.97
N PRO A 70 0.80 15.38 6.80
CA PRO A 70 -0.16 14.38 6.36
C PRO A 70 -1.03 14.84 5.18
N GLY A 71 -1.18 13.95 4.19
CA GLY A 71 -1.83 14.23 2.91
C GLY A 71 -0.90 14.84 1.84
N THR A 72 0.38 15.08 2.16
CA THR A 72 1.34 15.54 1.14
C THR A 72 1.60 14.44 0.12
N MET A 73 1.31 14.72 -1.15
CA MET A 73 1.62 13.83 -2.27
C MET A 73 3.05 14.06 -2.79
N LYS A 74 3.69 12.97 -3.19
CA LYS A 74 4.99 12.96 -3.88
C LYS A 74 4.88 12.17 -5.18
N LEU A 75 5.50 12.74 -6.20
CA LEU A 75 5.58 12.22 -7.56
C LEU A 75 7.06 11.90 -7.82
N ILE A 76 7.38 10.64 -8.07
CA ILE A 76 8.77 10.16 -8.23
C ILE A 76 8.85 9.34 -9.50
N HIS A 77 9.87 9.58 -10.32
CA HIS A 77 10.01 8.97 -11.64
C HIS A 77 11.29 8.14 -11.75
N ASP A 78 11.20 7.05 -12.51
CA ASP A 78 12.27 6.22 -13.03
C ASP A 78 13.34 5.86 -11.99
N ALA A 79 14.60 6.23 -12.25
CA ALA A 79 15.76 5.87 -11.43
C ALA A 79 15.70 6.42 -10.00
N ASP A 80 14.81 7.36 -9.70
CA ASP A 80 14.63 7.85 -8.35
C ASP A 80 13.64 6.99 -7.55
N VAL A 81 12.80 6.17 -8.19
CA VAL A 81 11.84 5.28 -7.50
C VAL A 81 12.55 4.24 -6.64
N PRO A 82 13.48 3.40 -7.14
CA PRO A 82 14.14 2.39 -6.32
C PRO A 82 14.94 2.99 -5.16
N LYS A 83 15.63 4.11 -5.43
CA LYS A 83 16.41 4.85 -4.41
C LYS A 83 15.50 5.39 -3.31
N PHE A 84 14.33 5.87 -3.69
CA PHE A 84 13.38 6.46 -2.76
C PHE A 84 12.81 5.41 -1.82
N MET A 85 12.42 4.25 -2.37
CA MET A 85 11.88 3.16 -1.56
C MET A 85 12.92 2.59 -0.58
N GLY A 86 14.23 2.73 -0.84
CA GLY A 86 15.29 2.11 0.00
C GLY A 86 15.77 2.95 1.17
N ALA A 87 15.34 4.21 1.27
CA ALA A 87 15.99 5.21 2.11
C ALA A 87 15.30 5.49 3.46
N LYS A 88 14.11 4.96 3.74
CA LYS A 88 13.31 5.33 4.94
C LYS A 88 12.75 4.11 5.68
N LYS A 89 12.20 4.32 6.88
CA LYS A 89 11.48 3.28 7.64
C LYS A 89 10.32 2.79 6.78
N MET A 90 10.47 1.61 6.20
CA MET A 90 9.48 1.00 5.31
C MET A 90 8.51 0.14 6.11
N SER A 91 7.25 0.14 5.71
CA SER A 91 6.32 -0.91 6.10
C SER A 91 6.81 -2.27 5.57
N LEU A 92 6.35 -3.37 6.17
CA LEU A 92 6.73 -4.73 5.75
C LEU A 92 6.42 -5.00 4.27
N HIS A 93 5.35 -4.42 3.72
CA HIS A 93 4.98 -4.61 2.32
C HIS A 93 5.72 -3.66 1.38
N GLN A 94 6.17 -2.50 1.84
CA GLN A 94 7.07 -1.62 1.08
C GLN A 94 8.41 -2.31 0.83
N THR A 95 8.93 -3.03 1.83
CA THR A 95 10.12 -3.89 1.67
C THR A 95 9.90 -4.94 0.57
N GLY A 96 8.72 -5.57 0.54
CA GLY A 96 8.38 -6.56 -0.48
C GLY A 96 8.33 -6.00 -1.90
N PHE A 97 7.86 -4.76 -2.10
CA PHE A 97 7.84 -4.16 -3.44
C PHE A 97 9.22 -3.69 -3.91
N GLN A 98 10.10 -3.29 -2.99
CA GLN A 98 11.50 -3.03 -3.34
C GLN A 98 12.20 -4.27 -3.88
N GLU A 99 11.97 -5.43 -3.25
CA GLU A 99 12.53 -6.70 -3.71
C GLU A 99 12.07 -7.02 -5.14
N VAL A 100 10.84 -6.67 -5.50
CA VAL A 100 10.32 -6.80 -6.88
C VAL A 100 11.14 -5.95 -7.84
N LEU A 101 11.31 -4.66 -7.57
CA LEU A 101 12.06 -3.74 -8.43
C LEU A 101 13.53 -4.15 -8.55
N SER A 102 14.17 -4.51 -7.44
CA SER A 102 15.55 -5.00 -7.44
C SER A 102 15.70 -6.32 -8.19
N THR A 103 14.71 -7.22 -8.09
CA THR A 103 14.75 -8.48 -8.85
C THR A 103 14.62 -8.22 -10.35
N ALA A 104 13.71 -7.33 -10.77
CA ALA A 104 13.57 -6.95 -12.18
C ALA A 104 14.87 -6.32 -12.73
N GLU A 105 15.54 -5.48 -11.93
CA GLU A 105 16.85 -4.91 -12.28
C GLU A 105 17.93 -6.00 -12.42
N LEU A 106 17.98 -6.94 -11.47
CA LEU A 106 18.94 -8.05 -11.50
C LEU A 106 18.73 -9.01 -12.66
N THR A 107 17.49 -9.20 -13.13
CA THR A 107 17.19 -10.04 -14.30
C THR A 107 17.28 -9.26 -15.62
N GLY A 108 17.44 -7.94 -15.58
CA GLY A 108 17.48 -7.09 -16.77
C GLY A 108 16.11 -6.88 -17.43
N GLU A 109 15.03 -7.01 -16.66
CA GLU A 109 13.64 -6.94 -17.10
C GLU A 109 12.87 -5.82 -16.36
N THR A 110 13.55 -4.72 -16.01
CA THR A 110 12.92 -3.53 -15.45
C THR A 110 12.05 -2.84 -16.50
N PRO A 111 10.86 -2.33 -16.13
CA PRO A 111 10.07 -1.46 -17.01
C PRO A 111 10.91 -0.28 -17.53
N GLU A 112 10.64 0.16 -18.76
CA GLU A 112 11.32 1.31 -19.36
C GLU A 112 11.02 2.60 -18.59
N HIS A 113 9.83 2.68 -18.02
CA HIS A 113 9.32 3.83 -17.29
C HIS A 113 8.65 3.41 -16.00
N ILE A 114 8.96 4.12 -14.91
CA ILE A 114 8.35 3.88 -13.60
C ILE A 114 7.87 5.20 -13.02
N PHE A 115 6.63 5.23 -12.55
CA PHE A 115 6.06 6.39 -11.87
C PHE A 115 5.42 6.00 -10.54
N LEU A 116 5.96 6.53 -9.45
CA LEU A 116 5.43 6.35 -8.11
C LEU A 116 4.67 7.61 -7.67
N ILE A 117 3.39 7.44 -7.37
CA ILE A 117 2.51 8.44 -6.79
C ILE A 117 2.22 8.02 -5.36
N GLY A 118 2.93 8.59 -4.39
CA GLY A 118 2.73 8.23 -3.00
C GLY A 118 2.25 9.38 -2.13
N VAL A 119 1.45 9.08 -1.11
CA VAL A 119 0.87 10.07 -0.19
C VAL A 119 1.38 9.86 1.23
N GLN A 120 1.71 10.96 1.90
CA GLN A 120 2.03 10.95 3.33
C GLN A 120 0.77 10.56 4.13
N PRO A 121 0.81 9.46 4.89
CA PRO A 121 -0.30 9.03 5.74
C PRO A 121 -0.51 9.96 6.94
N VAL A 122 -1.72 9.95 7.49
CA VAL A 122 -2.03 10.47 8.83
C VAL A 122 -1.83 9.37 9.86
N GLU A 123 -2.34 8.17 9.59
CA GLU A 123 -2.30 7.02 10.49
C GLU A 123 -2.07 5.73 9.70
N LEU A 124 -1.01 5.00 10.04
CA LEU A 124 -0.69 3.69 9.47
C LEU A 124 -1.05 2.56 10.44
N GLU A 125 -0.95 2.78 11.75
CA GLU A 125 -1.05 1.72 12.77
C GLU A 125 -2.48 1.59 13.34
N ASP A 126 -3.48 1.50 12.45
CA ASP A 126 -4.89 1.36 12.83
C ASP A 126 -5.56 0.19 12.09
N PHE A 127 -5.39 -1.02 12.65
CA PHE A 127 -6.02 -2.23 12.14
C PHE A 127 -7.56 -2.16 12.22
N GLY A 128 -8.26 -2.46 11.13
CA GLY A 128 -9.69 -2.23 10.98
C GLY A 128 -10.05 -0.76 10.70
N GLY A 129 -9.04 0.11 10.64
CA GLY A 129 -9.15 1.49 10.21
C GLY A 129 -9.52 1.63 8.73
N SER A 130 -9.99 2.81 8.36
CA SER A 130 -10.19 3.25 6.98
C SER A 130 -9.37 4.51 6.78
N LEU A 131 -9.20 4.91 5.52
CA LEU A 131 -8.49 6.12 5.14
C LEU A 131 -8.96 7.32 5.97
N ARG A 132 -8.02 8.12 6.45
CA ARG A 132 -8.30 9.41 7.06
C ARG A 132 -8.69 10.40 5.97
N ASP A 133 -9.58 11.34 6.31
CA ASP A 133 -10.15 12.29 5.33
C ASP A 133 -9.09 13.01 4.50
N LYS A 134 -7.95 13.37 5.11
CA LYS A 134 -6.83 14.02 4.41
C LYS A 134 -6.25 13.15 3.30
N VAL A 135 -6.04 11.86 3.55
CA VAL A 135 -5.47 10.91 2.59
C VAL A 135 -6.53 10.48 1.58
N LYS A 136 -7.78 10.25 2.03
CA LYS A 136 -8.93 9.97 1.15
C LYS A 136 -9.15 11.10 0.13
N ALA A 137 -8.96 12.36 0.53
CA ALA A 137 -9.05 13.51 -0.36
C ALA A 137 -7.94 13.57 -1.42
N GLN A 138 -6.83 12.82 -1.27
CA GLN A 138 -5.76 12.75 -2.26
C GLN A 138 -6.02 11.71 -3.36
N ILE A 139 -7.07 10.87 -3.25
CA ILE A 139 -7.39 9.88 -4.30
C ILE A 139 -7.60 10.57 -5.64
N GLN A 140 -8.50 11.56 -5.72
CA GLN A 140 -8.80 12.22 -6.99
C GLN A 140 -7.59 12.98 -7.57
N PRO A 141 -6.83 13.78 -6.80
CA PRO A 141 -5.57 14.36 -7.27
C PRO A 141 -4.55 13.34 -7.78
N ALA A 142 -4.42 12.18 -7.13
CA ALA A 142 -3.50 11.13 -7.57
C ALA A 142 -3.94 10.50 -8.90
N ILE A 143 -5.25 10.31 -9.10
CA ILE A 143 -5.81 9.88 -10.39
C ILE A 143 -5.48 10.91 -11.47
N GLU A 144 -5.65 12.20 -11.20
CA GLU A 144 -5.35 13.26 -12.17
C GLU A 144 -3.89 13.27 -12.61
N GLU A 145 -2.94 13.12 -11.68
CA GLU A 145 -1.51 13.02 -12.03
C GLU A 145 -1.18 11.73 -12.81
N CYS A 146 -1.84 10.61 -12.50
CA CYS A 146 -1.72 9.38 -13.28
C CYS A 146 -2.20 9.56 -14.72
N LEU A 147 -3.41 10.09 -14.91
CA LEU A 147 -3.99 10.31 -16.23
C LEU A 147 -3.15 11.29 -17.07
N LYS A 148 -2.71 12.38 -16.46
CA LYS A 148 -1.81 13.36 -17.09
C LYS A 148 -0.47 12.73 -17.49
N TYR A 149 0.04 11.78 -16.71
CA TYR A 149 1.25 11.05 -17.08
C TYR A 149 0.99 10.11 -18.26
N LEU A 150 -0.15 9.42 -18.29
CA LEU A 150 -0.59 8.59 -19.42
C LEU A 150 -0.78 9.38 -20.72
N ASP A 151 -1.32 10.61 -20.64
CA ASP A 151 -1.44 11.52 -21.78
C ASP A 151 -0.09 11.78 -22.46
N GLY A 152 0.99 11.85 -21.68
CA GLY A 152 2.35 12.04 -22.18
C GLY A 152 2.86 10.92 -23.08
N TYR A 153 2.26 9.74 -22.97
CA TYR A 153 2.56 8.55 -23.79
C TYR A 153 1.47 8.26 -24.84
N GLY A 154 0.44 9.09 -24.94
CA GLY A 154 -0.67 8.89 -25.87
C GLY A 154 -1.54 7.67 -25.54
N ILE A 155 -1.63 7.30 -24.26
CA ILE A 155 -2.52 6.23 -23.81
C ILE A 155 -3.95 6.77 -23.72
N GLU A 156 -4.88 6.18 -24.46
CA GLU A 156 -6.28 6.59 -24.46
C GLU A 156 -7.04 6.00 -23.25
N TYR A 157 -7.96 6.79 -22.72
CA TYR A 157 -8.88 6.37 -21.66
C TYR A 157 -10.19 7.13 -21.78
N GLN A 158 -11.28 6.52 -21.33
CA GLN A 158 -12.61 7.13 -21.37
C GLN A 158 -13.23 7.12 -19.98
N LYS A 159 -13.92 8.20 -19.64
CA LYS A 159 -14.68 8.25 -18.39
C LYS A 159 -15.91 7.35 -18.53
N ARG A 160 -16.08 6.41 -17.61
CA ARG A 160 -17.24 5.51 -17.61
C ARG A 160 -18.52 6.30 -17.45
N THR A 161 -19.51 5.97 -18.28
CA THR A 161 -20.87 6.53 -18.19
C THR A 161 -21.84 5.57 -17.50
N THR A 162 -21.52 4.28 -17.51
CA THR A 162 -22.23 3.22 -16.80
C THR A 162 -21.39 2.74 -15.61
N PRO A 163 -22.01 2.53 -14.43
CA PRO A 163 -21.31 1.92 -13.30
C PRO A 163 -20.76 0.53 -13.66
N LEU A 164 -19.63 0.20 -13.05
CA LEU A 164 -19.00 -1.12 -13.16
C LEU A 164 -19.95 -2.21 -12.64
N GLU A 165 -19.98 -3.39 -13.28
CA GLU A 165 -20.71 -4.52 -12.72
C GLU A 165 -20.06 -5.00 -11.41
N GLN A 166 -20.86 -5.65 -10.55
CA GLN A 166 -20.49 -5.97 -9.18
C GLN A 166 -19.18 -6.77 -9.05
N TYR A 167 -18.82 -7.60 -10.04
CA TYR A 167 -17.65 -8.50 -10.00
C TYR A 167 -16.53 -8.13 -10.98
N ASP A 168 -16.67 -7.00 -11.69
CA ASP A 168 -15.66 -6.51 -12.63
C ASP A 168 -14.62 -5.60 -11.96
N GLY A 169 -14.73 -5.43 -10.63
CA GLY A 169 -13.80 -4.67 -9.81
C GLY A 169 -12.40 -5.29 -9.75
N VAL A 170 -11.42 -4.49 -9.34
CA VAL A 170 -10.05 -5.00 -9.10
C VAL A 170 -9.97 -5.89 -7.85
N ASN A 171 -11.01 -5.86 -7.01
CA ASN A 171 -11.12 -6.69 -5.82
C ASN A 171 -12.56 -7.15 -5.55
N SER A 172 -12.73 -7.99 -4.52
CA SER A 172 -14.04 -8.50 -4.13
C SER A 172 -14.95 -7.36 -3.66
N PRO A 173 -16.23 -7.31 -4.10
CA PRO A 173 -17.17 -6.26 -3.69
C PRO A 173 -17.29 -6.12 -2.17
N THR A 174 -17.18 -7.23 -1.42
CA THR A 174 -17.27 -7.25 0.05
C THR A 174 -16.17 -6.46 0.77
N ILE A 175 -15.05 -6.19 0.11
CA ILE A 175 -13.94 -5.40 0.67
C ILE A 175 -13.79 -4.03 -0.01
N GLY A 176 -14.66 -3.71 -0.97
CA GLY A 176 -14.75 -2.38 -1.57
C GLY A 176 -15.02 -1.30 -0.53
N LEU A 177 -14.54 -0.07 -0.78
CA LEU A 177 -14.44 0.96 0.24
C LEU A 177 -15.76 1.24 0.98
N VAL A 178 -16.86 1.35 0.24
CA VAL A 178 -18.18 1.64 0.81
C VAL A 178 -18.65 0.50 1.71
N ASP A 179 -18.64 -0.74 1.21
CA ASP A 179 -19.08 -1.90 1.98
C ASP A 179 -18.19 -2.15 3.20
N TYR A 180 -16.88 -1.92 3.07
CA TYR A 180 -15.94 -2.00 4.18
C TYR A 180 -16.24 -0.94 5.25
N GLU A 181 -16.42 0.33 4.87
CA GLU A 181 -16.71 1.41 5.83
C GLU A 181 -18.04 1.23 6.55
N VAL A 182 -19.05 0.67 5.87
CA VAL A 182 -20.39 0.41 6.43
C VAL A 182 -20.40 -0.80 7.37
N ASN A 183 -19.70 -1.88 7.00
CA ASN A 183 -19.82 -3.16 7.71
C ASN A 183 -18.66 -3.47 8.66
N ARG A 184 -17.60 -2.66 8.69
CA ARG A 184 -16.49 -2.88 9.62
C ARG A 184 -16.95 -2.78 11.08
N PRO A 185 -16.48 -3.68 11.97
CA PRO A 185 -16.82 -3.65 13.38
C PRO A 185 -16.26 -2.39 14.06
N SER A 186 -16.95 -1.92 15.11
CA SER A 186 -16.41 -0.89 15.99
C SER A 186 -15.19 -1.41 16.77
N GLU A 187 -14.36 -0.51 17.26
CA GLU A 187 -13.23 -0.87 18.15
C GLU A 187 -13.68 -1.60 19.43
N GLU A 188 -14.89 -1.31 19.90
CA GLU A 188 -15.48 -2.00 21.06
C GLU A 188 -15.79 -3.47 20.76
N LEU A 189 -16.27 -3.77 19.55
CA LEU A 189 -16.59 -5.14 19.12
C LEU A 189 -15.34 -5.90 18.66
N ALA A 190 -14.38 -5.21 18.05
CA ALA A 190 -13.12 -5.76 17.57
C ALA A 190 -11.95 -4.89 18.06
N CYS A 191 -11.33 -5.33 19.17
CA CYS A 191 -10.19 -4.62 19.75
C CYS A 191 -9.04 -4.51 18.74
N ARG A 192 -8.59 -3.27 18.48
CA ARG A 192 -7.56 -2.97 17.48
C ARG A 192 -6.13 -3.16 17.97
N LYS A 193 -5.95 -3.31 19.28
CA LYS A 193 -4.65 -3.42 19.94
C LYS A 193 -4.17 -4.86 20.10
N GLY A 194 -5.09 -5.83 20.05
CA GLY A 194 -4.77 -7.23 20.25
C GLY A 194 -5.92 -8.03 20.85
N ASP A 195 -5.66 -9.29 21.18
CA ASP A 195 -6.64 -10.18 21.78
C ASP A 195 -6.88 -9.83 23.25
N GLY A 196 -8.13 -9.55 23.62
CA GLY A 196 -8.50 -9.24 25.00
C GLY A 196 -8.16 -10.36 25.98
N ARG A 197 -8.10 -11.62 25.53
CA ARG A 197 -7.66 -12.77 26.35
C ARG A 197 -6.18 -12.69 26.73
N VAL A 198 -5.39 -11.89 26.03
CA VAL A 198 -3.97 -11.65 26.34
C VAL A 198 -3.79 -10.30 27.01
N LEU A 199 -4.45 -9.25 26.49
CA LEU A 199 -4.31 -7.88 27.00
C LEU A 199 -4.94 -7.67 28.38
N PHE A 200 -5.98 -8.43 28.73
CA PHE A 200 -6.66 -8.35 30.03
C PHE A 200 -6.30 -9.51 30.95
N ASP A 201 -5.36 -10.37 30.54
CA ASP A 201 -4.87 -11.44 31.38
C ASP A 201 -3.83 -10.88 32.37
N ASN A 202 -4.20 -10.87 33.65
CA ASN A 202 -3.32 -10.38 34.71
C ASN A 202 -2.14 -11.33 35.00
N SER A 203 -2.05 -12.51 34.37
CA SER A 203 -0.90 -13.41 34.50
C SER A 203 0.33 -12.94 33.70
N PHE A 204 0.15 -11.96 32.81
CA PHE A 204 1.20 -11.35 32.00
C PHE A 204 1.20 -9.83 32.16
N GLU A 205 2.37 -9.22 32.39
CA GLU A 205 2.52 -7.76 32.31
C GLU A 205 3.19 -7.37 30.99
N GLN A 206 2.54 -6.47 30.24
CA GLN A 206 3.15 -5.89 29.04
C GLN A 206 4.29 -4.98 29.47
N ARG A 207 5.52 -5.30 29.03
CA ARG A 207 6.68 -4.45 29.33
C ARG A 207 6.56 -3.08 28.68
N GLN A 208 6.87 -2.06 29.47
CA GLN A 208 6.92 -0.67 29.01
C GLN A 208 8.16 -0.41 28.14
N SER A 209 9.29 -1.04 28.47
CA SER A 209 10.57 -0.93 27.77
C SER A 209 10.80 -2.05 26.76
N GLU A 210 11.54 -1.74 25.69
CA GLU A 210 12.07 -2.72 24.76
C GLU A 210 13.04 -3.68 25.46
N LEU A 211 13.09 -4.93 25.00
CA LEU A 211 14.15 -5.86 25.35
C LEU A 211 15.42 -5.42 24.64
N VAL A 212 16.30 -4.70 25.34
CA VAL A 212 17.67 -4.50 24.89
C VAL A 212 18.45 -5.73 25.32
N ASP A 213 18.65 -6.67 24.39
CA ASP A 213 19.52 -7.82 24.65
C ASP A 213 20.98 -7.35 24.58
N THR A 214 21.49 -6.85 25.70
CA THR A 214 22.86 -6.33 25.83
C THR A 214 23.93 -7.41 25.73
N ASP A 215 23.56 -8.70 25.78
CA ASP A 215 24.48 -9.83 25.77
C ASP A 215 24.36 -10.69 24.49
N CYS A 216 23.44 -10.39 23.58
CA CYS A 216 23.36 -11.07 22.29
C CYS A 216 24.47 -10.58 21.35
N ASN A 217 25.55 -11.36 21.28
CA ASN A 217 26.62 -11.18 20.31
C ASN A 217 26.21 -11.76 18.93
N THR A 218 25.06 -11.33 18.42
CA THR A 218 24.53 -11.73 17.11
C THR A 218 24.74 -10.61 16.10
N ASN A 219 25.20 -10.94 14.90
CA ASN A 219 25.37 -9.98 13.80
C ASN A 219 24.04 -9.46 13.21
N ILE A 220 22.93 -9.68 13.90
CA ILE A 220 21.58 -9.33 13.48
C ILE A 220 20.97 -8.52 14.62
N PHE A 221 20.56 -7.28 14.33
CA PHE A 221 19.73 -6.50 15.23
C PHE A 221 18.37 -7.19 15.33
N VAL A 222 18.06 -7.76 16.50
CA VAL A 222 16.73 -8.29 16.80
C VAL A 222 15.85 -7.09 17.16
N ASP A 223 14.89 -6.78 16.31
CA ASP A 223 13.94 -5.68 16.48
C ASP A 223 13.03 -5.88 17.72
N GLY A 224 13.11 -4.93 18.66
CA GLY A 224 12.02 -4.20 19.34
C GLY A 224 10.75 -4.87 19.87
N ARG A 225 10.57 -6.20 19.75
CA ARG A 225 9.31 -6.85 20.14
C ARG A 225 9.14 -6.83 21.66
N LYS A 226 8.08 -6.18 22.12
CA LYS A 226 7.58 -6.28 23.50
C LYS A 226 7.04 -7.69 23.74
N HIS A 227 7.89 -8.58 24.27
CA HIS A 227 7.45 -9.90 24.72
C HIS A 227 6.92 -9.85 26.16
N PHE A 228 5.74 -10.45 26.35
CA PHE A 228 5.11 -10.65 27.66
C PHE A 228 5.96 -11.61 28.51
N GLU A 229 6.21 -11.25 29.78
CA GLU A 229 6.90 -12.10 30.76
C GLU A 229 5.86 -12.67 31.72
N GLY A 230 5.91 -13.98 31.99
CA GLY A 230 5.00 -14.61 32.95
C GLY A 230 5.40 -14.28 34.38
N GLN A 231 4.42 -14.04 35.26
CA GLN A 231 4.68 -13.96 36.70
C GLN A 231 5.05 -15.34 37.25
N GLN A 232 6.22 -15.46 37.89
CA GLN A 232 6.61 -16.65 38.68
C GLN A 232 5.84 -16.71 39.99
#